data_AF-A0A963XKK8-F1
#
_entry.id   AF-A0A963XKK8-F1
#
_cell.length_a   1.000
_cell.length_b   1.000
_cell.length_c   1.000
_cell.angle_alpha   90.00
_cell.angle_beta   90.00
_cell.angle_gamma   90.00
#
_symmetry.space_group_name_H-M   'P 1'
#
loop_
_entity.id
_entity.type
_entity.pdbx_description
1 polymer ?
#
loop_
_entity_poly.entity_id
_entity_poly.type
_entity_poly.pdbx_seq_one_letter_code
_entity_poly.pdbx_strand_id
1 'polypeptide(L)' 'FDQLLFNRPLPGYAQYRTPIRDLWLCGSSAHPGGGVMGAPGRNAAAEILREARAGHEMRGAYAVL' A
#
# COMPACT_ATOMS: atom_id res chain seq x y z
N PHE A 1 -0.09 21.74 6.39
CA PHE A 1 -0.25 20.57 7.26
C PHE A 1 0.76 19.52 6.83
N ASP A 2 1.54 19.02 7.78
CA ASP A 2 2.65 18.13 7.52
C ASP A 2 2.16 16.69 7.25
N GLN A 3 2.57 16.09 6.13
CA GLN A 3 2.17 14.75 5.70
C GLN A 3 3.15 13.69 6.20
N LEU A 4 3.44 13.70 7.51
CA LEU A 4 4.32 12.73 8.15
C LEU A 4 3.54 11.60 8.82
N LEU A 5 4.20 10.44 8.92
CA LEU A 5 3.73 9.24 9.61
C LEU A 5 2.36 8.76 9.10
N PHE A 6 1.36 8.69 9.98
CA PHE A 6 0.03 8.12 9.73
C PHE A 6 -0.79 8.91 8.71
N ASN A 7 -0.37 10.13 8.40
CA ASN A 7 -0.99 10.96 7.37
C ASN A 7 -0.55 10.56 5.95
N ARG A 8 0.31 9.53 5.83
CA ARG A 8 0.62 8.82 4.60
C ARG A 8 0.35 7.31 4.76
N PRO A 9 -0.27 6.67 3.75
CA PRO A 9 -0.66 7.25 2.47
C PRO A 9 -2.07 7.89 2.52
N LEU A 10 -2.49 8.58 1.45
CA LEU A 10 -3.79 9.28 1.37
C LEU A 10 -4.97 8.37 1.76
N PRO A 11 -6.08 8.89 2.32
CA PRO A 11 -7.29 8.10 2.53
C PRO A 11 -7.69 7.35 1.25
N GLY A 12 -7.88 6.02 1.34
CA GLY A 12 -8.11 5.13 0.20
C GLY A 12 -6.89 4.31 -0.24
N TYR A 13 -5.69 4.70 0.17
CA TYR A 13 -4.43 4.00 -0.10
C TYR A 13 -4.06 3.19 1.15
N ALA A 14 -4.80 2.11 1.39
CA ALA A 14 -4.59 1.25 2.55
C ALA A 14 -3.71 0.04 2.18
N GLN A 15 -2.97 -0.49 3.16
CA GLN A 15 -2.22 -1.74 3.01
C GLN A 15 -1.30 -1.78 1.78
N TYR A 16 -0.53 -0.72 1.52
CA TYR A 16 0.37 -0.65 0.36
C TYR A 16 -0.33 -0.65 -1.01
N ARG A 17 -1.67 -0.63 -1.10
CA ARG A 17 -2.38 -0.45 -2.37
C ARG A 17 -2.45 1.02 -2.79
N THR A 18 -2.42 1.24 -4.10
CA THR A 18 -2.74 2.52 -4.72
C THR A 18 -4.07 2.41 -5.48
N PRO A 19 -4.74 3.51 -5.86
CA PRO A 19 -5.93 3.48 -6.70
C PRO A 19 -5.59 3.20 -8.18
N ILE A 20 -4.31 3.09 -8.53
CA ILE A 20 -3.89 2.65 -9.86
C ILE A 20 -3.82 1.13 -9.84
N ARG A 21 -4.47 0.51 -10.82
CA ARG A 21 -4.51 -0.94 -10.97
C ARG A 21 -3.10 -1.50 -11.13
N ASP A 22 -2.83 -2.60 -10.43
CA ASP A 22 -1.55 -3.30 -10.45
C ASP A 22 -0.35 -2.43 -10.00
N LEU A 23 -0.60 -1.42 -9.16
CA LEU A 23 0.42 -0.57 -8.55
C LEU A 23 0.32 -0.60 -7.02
N TRP A 24 1.44 -0.94 -6.38
CA TRP A 24 1.60 -0.98 -4.93
C TRP A 24 2.71 -0.05 -4.45
N LEU A 25 2.54 0.48 -3.25
CA LEU A 25 3.50 1.33 -2.57
C LEU A 25 4.56 0.48 -1.87
N CYS A 26 5.82 0.66 -2.26
CA CYS A 26 6.96 0.04 -1.58
C CYS A 26 8.06 1.10 -1.42
N GLY A 27 8.56 1.29 -0.21
CA GLY A 27 9.66 2.22 0.04
C GLY A 27 9.89 2.51 1.51
N SER A 28 11.03 3.14 1.83
CA SER A 28 11.41 3.59 3.17
C SER A 28 10.46 4.64 3.76
N SER A 29 9.65 5.27 2.90
CA SER A 29 8.59 6.21 3.29
C SER A 29 7.27 5.52 3.63
N ALA A 30 7.12 4.22 3.36
CA ALA A 30 5.94 3.44 3.74
C ALA A 30 6.09 2.87 5.16
N HIS A 31 4.97 2.70 5.86
CA HIS A 31 4.93 2.04 7.17
C HIS A 31 5.66 0.68 7.11
N PRO A 32 6.43 0.25 8.13
CA PRO A 32 6.73 0.91 9.40
C PRO A 32 7.85 1.96 9.36
N GLY A 33 8.36 2.32 8.17
CA GLY A 33 9.39 3.33 7.96
C GLY A 33 10.78 2.76 7.60
N GLY A 34 11.64 3.63 7.07
CA GLY A 34 12.94 3.28 6.49
C GLY A 34 14.00 2.75 7.45
N GLY A 35 13.79 2.94 8.76
CA GLY A 35 14.65 2.37 9.80
C GLY A 35 14.48 0.86 10.01
N VAL A 36 13.38 0.28 9.49
CA VAL A 36 13.15 -1.18 9.54
C VAL A 36 13.47 -1.76 8.16
N MET A 37 14.73 -2.16 7.97
CA MET A 37 15.21 -2.67 6.68
C MET A 37 14.29 -3.77 6.13
N GLY A 38 13.79 -3.56 4.91
CA GLY A 38 13.04 -4.57 4.15
C GLY A 38 11.58 -4.83 4.57
N ALA A 39 11.14 -4.37 5.74
CA ALA A 39 9.74 -4.53 6.18
C ALA A 39 8.69 -3.97 5.19
N PRO A 40 8.82 -2.74 4.65
CA PRO A 40 7.83 -2.23 3.69
C PRO A 40 7.78 -3.06 2.40
N GLY A 41 8.93 -3.56 1.92
CA GLY A 41 8.98 -4.43 0.76
C GLY A 41 8.32 -5.79 1.00
N ARG A 42 8.59 -6.41 2.16
CA ARG A 42 7.95 -7.68 2.57
C ARG A 42 6.43 -7.54 2.64
N ASN A 43 5.94 -6.44 3.21
CA ASN A 43 4.51 -6.23 3.40
C ASN A 43 3.79 -5.94 2.07
N ALA A 44 4.40 -5.14 1.19
CA ALA A 44 3.88 -4.92 -0.16
C ALA A 44 3.81 -6.25 -0.95
N ALA A 45 4.86 -7.08 -0.90
CA ALA A 45 4.86 -8.38 -1.55
C ALA A 45 3.78 -9.33 -1.00
N ALA A 46 3.56 -9.33 0.32
CA ALA A 46 2.51 -10.12 0.94
C ALA A 46 1.11 -9.71 0.44
N GLU A 47 0.88 -8.40 0.25
CA GLU A 47 -0.39 -7.90 -0.27
C GLU A 47 -0.61 -8.28 -1.74
N ILE A 48 0.42 -8.13 -2.58
CA ILE A 48 0.37 -8.55 -3.99
C ILE A 48 -0.01 -10.03 -4.08
N LEU A 49 0.62 -10.90 -3.28
CA LEU A 49 0.33 -12.33 -3.28
C LEU A 49 -1.09 -12.65 -2.78
N ARG A 50 -1.61 -11.86 -1.83
CA ARG A 50 -2.99 -12.01 -1.34
C ARG A 50 -4.00 -11.68 -2.43
N GLU A 51 -3.76 -10.59 -3.17
CA GLU A 51 -4.62 -10.15 -4.27
C GLU A 51 -4.57 -11.11 -5.45
N ALA A 52 -3.39 -11.59 -5.83
CA ALA A 52 -3.22 -12.60 -6.87
C ALA A 52 -3.98 -13.91 -6.56
N ARG A 53 -4.12 -14.27 -5.28
CA ARG A 53 -4.87 -15.46 -4.83
C ARG A 53 -6.38 -15.26 -4.77
N ALA A 54 -6.84 -14.03 -4.55
CA ALA A 54 -8.27 -13.72 -4.39
C ALA A 54 -9.03 -13.68 -5.72
N GLY A 55 -8.32 -13.76 -6.86
CA GLY A 55 -8.86 -13.30 -8.13
C GLY A 55 -8.94 -11.77 -8.13
N HIS A 56 -8.92 -11.15 -9.30
CA HIS A 56 -8.90 -9.68 -9.44
C HIS A 56 -10.27 -9.06 -9.08
N GLU A 57 -10.80 -9.35 -7.89
CA GLU A 57 -12.04 -8.76 -7.38
C GLU A 57 -11.70 -7.41 -6.74
N MET A 58 -11.89 -6.39 -7.57
CA MET A 58 -11.55 -4.98 -7.41
C MET A 58 -12.31 -4.32 -6.21
N ARG A 59 -11.91 -4.61 -4.97
CA ARG A 59 -12.61 -4.13 -3.77
C ARG A 59 -12.00 -2.84 -3.20
N GLY A 60 -12.70 -1.72 -3.41
CA GLY A 60 -12.72 -0.56 -2.50
C GLY A 60 -11.73 0.60 -2.76
N ALA A 61 -10.53 0.35 -3.28
CA ALA A 61 -9.53 1.43 -3.45
C ALA A 61 -9.86 2.39 -4.62
N TYR A 62 -10.59 1.93 -5.63
CA TYR A 62 -10.92 2.70 -6.83
C TYR A 62 -12.17 3.57 -6.69
N ALA A 63 -12.96 3.39 -5.63
CA ALA A 63 -14.22 4.12 -5.45
C ALA A 63 -14.03 5.63 -5.14
N VAL A 64 -12.79 6.11 -5.13
CA VAL A 64 -12.40 7.50 -4.81
C VAL A 64 -11.76 8.21 -6.01
N LEU A 65 -11.76 7.60 -7.20
CA LEU A 65 -11.55 8.26 -8.50
C LEU A 65 -12.86 8.22 -9.29
#